data_AF-A0A3D9DZ38-F1
#
_entry.id   AF-A0A3D9DZ38-F1
#
_cell.length_a   1.000
_cell.length_b   1.000
_cell.length_c   1.000
_cell.angle_alpha   90.00
_cell.angle_beta   90.00
_cell.angle_gamma   90.00
#
_symmetry.space_group_name_H-M   'P 1'
#
loop_
_entity.id
_entity.type
_entity.pdbx_description
1 polymer ?
#
loop_
_entity_poly.entity_id
_entity_poly.type
_entity_poly.pdbx_seq_one_letter_code
_entity_poly.pdbx_strand_id
1 'polypeptide(L)'
;MAIAGIERLLHADWSLSPSKRWYAQAHRINGQWQVSDPVRIGDVHTWRDEVLMAPVHGTTLAGFDFPIGVPEQWAMQAGVTDFRAWLEALDMPRWQYFFDTASTPKEISLTRPFYPHRARQGMRQSDLTRALNVEDFDALRRECERDMPGRRPCPLFWTLGANQVGKAAQAGWREVIMPALDQGAALWPFDGTLAALAQENHCILCETWPTLAARLMKNELSPRQSKRRQVDRIEAGKALFESGLPIVWDGQAKASVVSGFGERADGEDAFDATLGLLMMIAVVEEHLPASSTLSPVARHLEGWILGLEG
;
A
#
# COMPACT_ATOMS: atom_id res chain seq x y z
N MET A 1 7.54 21.72 9.50
CA MET A 1 8.83 21.64 8.79
C MET A 1 8.91 20.27 8.18
N ALA A 2 9.15 20.15 6.86
CA ALA A 2 9.29 18.89 6.14
C ALA A 2 9.92 17.76 6.98
N ILE A 3 9.42 16.54 6.83
CA ILE A 3 9.90 15.39 7.60
C ILE A 3 11.38 15.15 7.24
N ALA A 4 12.27 15.65 8.08
CA ALA A 4 13.70 15.60 7.84
C ALA A 4 14.23 14.16 7.92
N GLY A 5 15.30 13.88 7.18
CA GLY A 5 15.97 12.59 7.17
C GLY A 5 15.49 11.65 6.05
N ILE A 6 14.33 11.89 5.44
CA ILE A 6 13.88 11.11 4.29
C ILE A 6 14.53 11.66 3.02
N GLU A 7 15.38 10.84 2.40
CA GLU A 7 16.19 11.22 1.23
C GLU A 7 15.85 10.39 -0.01
N ARG A 8 15.07 9.31 0.16
CA ARG A 8 14.52 8.50 -0.93
C ARG A 8 13.07 8.13 -0.67
N LEU A 9 12.26 8.21 -1.71
CA LEU A 9 10.89 7.72 -1.73
C LEU A 9 10.77 6.60 -2.76
N LEU A 10 10.09 5.52 -2.37
CA LEU A 10 9.70 4.43 -3.25
C LEU A 10 8.21 4.22 -3.11
N HIS A 11 7.48 4.15 -4.21
CA HIS A 11 6.09 3.72 -4.18
C HIS A 11 5.91 2.53 -5.10
N ALA A 12 5.42 1.41 -4.56
CA ALA A 12 5.12 0.21 -5.32
C ALA A 12 3.61 0.03 -5.52
N ASP A 13 3.18 0.10 -6.78
CA ASP A 13 1.89 -0.46 -7.18
C ASP A 13 2.00 -1.98 -7.19
N TRP A 14 1.19 -2.64 -6.35
CA TRP A 14 1.40 -4.02 -6.00
C TRP A 14 0.25 -4.91 -6.42
N SER A 15 0.60 -6.10 -6.90
CA SER A 15 -0.38 -7.08 -7.34
C SER A 15 0.08 -8.49 -7.02
N LEU A 16 -0.88 -9.40 -6.93
CA LEU A 16 -0.58 -10.83 -6.96
C LEU A 16 0.14 -11.22 -8.26
N SER A 17 -0.18 -10.56 -9.39
CA SER A 17 0.47 -10.82 -10.67
C SER A 17 1.82 -10.10 -10.74
N PRO A 18 2.96 -10.81 -10.85
CA PRO A 18 4.27 -10.17 -10.95
C PRO A 18 4.38 -9.18 -12.12
N SER A 19 3.68 -9.47 -13.23
CA SER A 19 3.66 -8.59 -14.41
C SER A 19 3.04 -7.21 -14.18
N LYS A 20 2.30 -7.04 -13.07
CA LYS A 20 1.60 -5.81 -12.69
C LYS A 20 2.27 -5.10 -11.51
N ARG A 21 3.45 -5.56 -11.08
CA ARG A 21 4.19 -4.94 -9.98
C ARG A 21 5.12 -3.88 -10.55
N TRP A 22 4.90 -2.64 -10.19
CA TRP A 22 5.70 -1.50 -10.63
C TRP A 22 6.10 -0.67 -9.44
N TYR A 23 7.25 -0.02 -9.51
CA TYR A 23 7.61 0.99 -8.54
C TYR A 23 8.07 2.28 -9.23
N ALA A 24 7.72 3.40 -8.62
CA ALA A 24 8.26 4.71 -8.95
C ALA A 24 9.18 5.14 -7.80
N GLN A 25 10.20 5.95 -8.11
CA GLN A 25 11.15 6.41 -7.11
C GLN A 25 11.48 7.89 -7.26
N ALA A 26 11.83 8.51 -6.13
CA ALA A 26 12.41 9.84 -6.11
C ALA A 26 13.58 9.92 -5.12
N HIS A 27 14.58 10.72 -5.47
CA HIS A 27 15.70 11.06 -4.59
C HIS A 27 15.72 12.55 -4.31
N ARG A 28 16.05 12.92 -3.07
CA ARG A 28 16.21 14.31 -2.69
C ARG A 28 17.59 14.81 -3.09
N ILE A 29 17.63 15.81 -3.97
CA ILE A 29 18.84 16.42 -4.52
C ILE A 29 18.64 17.93 -4.54
N ASN A 30 19.54 18.68 -3.89
CA ASN A 30 19.49 20.15 -3.81
C ASN A 30 18.13 20.69 -3.31
N GLY A 31 17.48 19.98 -2.40
CA GLY A 31 16.18 20.36 -1.83
C GLY A 31 14.97 20.08 -2.74
N GLN A 32 15.15 19.37 -3.85
CA GLN A 32 14.08 18.94 -4.76
C GLN A 32 14.05 17.41 -4.90
N TRP A 33 12.88 16.86 -5.23
CA TRP A 33 12.70 15.45 -5.52
C TRP A 33 12.96 15.18 -7.00
N GLN A 34 14.09 14.55 -7.30
CA GLN A 34 14.34 14.02 -8.64
C GLN A 34 13.55 12.72 -8.82
N VAL A 35 12.51 12.75 -9.65
CA VAL A 35 11.67 11.59 -9.95
C VAL A 35 12.22 10.84 -11.15
N SER A 36 12.42 9.53 -10.99
CA SER A 36 12.86 8.63 -12.05
C SER A 36 11.71 7.92 -12.75
N ASP A 37 11.99 7.39 -13.95
CA ASP A 37 11.01 6.61 -14.71
C ASP A 37 10.56 5.39 -13.88
N PRO A 38 9.25 5.08 -13.79
CA PRO A 38 8.79 3.91 -13.07
C PRO A 38 9.31 2.63 -13.73
N VAL A 39 9.65 1.64 -12.91
CA VAL A 39 10.25 0.39 -13.35
C VAL A 39 9.39 -0.78 -12.88
N ARG A 40 9.24 -1.78 -13.75
CA ARG A 40 8.58 -3.03 -13.39
C ARG A 40 9.46 -3.83 -12.44
N ILE A 41 8.88 -4.32 -11.34
CA ILE A 41 9.55 -5.23 -10.41
C ILE A 41 9.65 -6.59 -11.11
N GLY A 42 10.88 -6.97 -11.46
CA GLY A 42 11.17 -8.26 -12.09
C GLY A 42 11.17 -9.41 -11.08
N ASP A 43 12.32 -9.62 -10.45
CA ASP A 43 12.45 -10.53 -9.31
C ASP A 43 12.25 -9.74 -8.00
N VAL A 44 11.33 -10.19 -7.16
CA VAL A 44 10.98 -9.50 -5.91
C VAL A 44 12.11 -9.57 -4.88
N HIS A 45 12.88 -10.66 -4.86
CA HIS A 45 13.97 -10.83 -3.89
C HIS A 45 15.14 -9.93 -4.26
N THR A 46 15.56 -9.94 -5.53
CA THR A 46 16.57 -9.01 -6.05
C THR A 46 16.14 -7.57 -5.87
N TRP A 47 14.90 -7.21 -6.22
CA TRP A 47 14.42 -5.84 -6.03
C TRP A 47 14.40 -5.43 -4.56
N ARG A 48 13.95 -6.30 -3.66
CA ARG A 48 13.95 -6.01 -2.22
C ARG A 48 15.37 -5.74 -1.72
N ASP A 49 16.31 -6.60 -2.05
CA ASP A 49 17.65 -6.54 -1.48
C ASP A 49 18.51 -5.44 -2.15
N GLU A 50 18.38 -5.24 -3.46
CA GLU A 50 19.21 -4.30 -4.23
C GLU A 50 18.58 -2.91 -4.43
N VAL A 51 17.27 -2.76 -4.24
CA VAL A 51 16.56 -1.49 -4.43
C VAL A 51 15.91 -1.02 -3.14
N LEU A 52 14.96 -1.77 -2.58
CA LEU A 52 14.20 -1.36 -1.39
C LEU A 52 15.11 -1.16 -0.18
N MET A 53 15.96 -2.15 0.10
CA MET A 53 16.86 -2.16 1.26
C MET A 53 18.24 -1.56 0.95
N ALA A 54 18.44 -1.05 -0.27
CA ALA A 54 19.71 -0.44 -0.63
C ALA A 54 20.03 0.75 0.29
N PRO A 55 21.28 0.86 0.79
CA PRO A 55 21.66 1.95 1.65
C PRO A 55 21.59 3.27 0.89
N VAL A 56 21.06 4.30 1.56
CA VAL A 56 21.08 5.69 1.08
C VAL A 56 21.69 6.58 2.16
N HIS A 57 22.16 7.76 1.78
CA HIS A 57 22.42 8.80 2.77
C HIS A 57 21.05 9.26 3.28
N GLY A 58 20.71 8.93 4.53
CA GLY A 58 19.39 9.19 5.13
C GLY A 58 18.47 7.97 5.10
N THR A 59 17.16 8.21 5.02
CA THR A 59 16.12 7.21 5.13
C THR A 59 15.37 7.04 3.81
N THR A 60 15.04 5.78 3.51
CA THR A 60 14.06 5.44 2.48
C THR A 60 12.67 5.31 3.11
N LEU A 61 11.69 6.02 2.58
CA LEU A 61 10.28 5.74 2.86
C LEU A 61 9.68 5.00 1.66
N ALA A 62 9.16 3.80 1.90
CA ALA A 62 8.62 2.90 0.90
C ALA A 62 7.13 2.62 1.13
N GLY A 63 6.30 3.05 0.19
CA GLY A 63 4.85 2.90 0.22
C GLY A 63 4.37 1.76 -0.67
N PHE A 64 3.33 1.05 -0.23
CA PHE A 64 2.77 -0.09 -0.95
C PHE A 64 1.25 0.00 -1.09
N ASP A 65 0.72 -0.26 -2.30
CA ASP A 65 -0.72 -0.34 -2.56
C ASP A 65 -1.33 -1.69 -2.15
N PHE A 66 -1.21 -2.02 -0.86
CA PHE A 66 -1.98 -3.09 -0.22
C PHE A 66 -2.15 -2.83 1.28
N PRO A 67 -3.22 -3.36 1.91
CA PRO A 67 -3.43 -3.26 3.34
C PRO A 67 -2.26 -3.76 4.18
N ILE A 68 -1.85 -2.99 5.18
CA ILE A 68 -0.88 -3.39 6.21
C ILE A 68 -1.53 -3.21 7.59
N GLY A 69 -1.74 -4.33 8.29
CA GLY A 69 -2.50 -4.40 9.52
C GLY A 69 -3.74 -5.29 9.38
N VAL A 70 -4.46 -5.50 10.47
CA VAL A 70 -5.58 -6.44 10.58
C VAL A 70 -6.76 -5.81 11.32
N PRO A 71 -8.03 -6.13 10.97
CA PRO A 71 -9.20 -5.61 11.67
C PRO A 71 -9.18 -5.97 13.17
N GLU A 72 -9.51 -5.00 14.03
CA GLU A 72 -9.50 -5.16 15.49
C GLU A 72 -10.33 -6.36 15.96
N GLN A 73 -11.55 -6.50 15.42
CA GLN A 73 -12.48 -7.55 15.87
C GLN A 73 -11.94 -8.95 15.56
N TRP A 74 -11.27 -9.14 14.42
CA TRP A 74 -10.58 -10.40 14.13
C TRP A 74 -9.38 -10.60 15.06
N ALA A 75 -8.59 -9.54 15.28
CA ALA A 75 -7.41 -9.61 16.14
C ALA A 75 -7.79 -10.03 17.57
N MET A 76 -8.86 -9.46 18.12
CA MET A 76 -9.41 -9.86 19.42
C MET A 76 -9.78 -11.34 19.47
N GLN A 77 -10.53 -11.85 18.48
CA GLN A 77 -10.92 -13.27 18.43
C GLN A 77 -9.70 -14.19 18.29
N ALA A 78 -8.71 -13.76 17.52
CA ALA A 78 -7.49 -14.52 17.25
C ALA A 78 -6.45 -14.41 18.38
N GLY A 79 -6.66 -13.54 19.37
CA GLY A 79 -5.72 -13.27 20.46
C GLY A 79 -4.45 -12.54 19.99
N VAL A 80 -4.60 -11.67 18.98
CA VAL A 80 -3.55 -10.78 18.47
C VAL A 80 -3.73 -9.41 19.11
N THR A 81 -2.72 -8.92 19.81
CA THR A 81 -2.78 -7.63 20.53
C THR A 81 -1.85 -6.57 19.94
N ASP A 82 -0.85 -7.00 19.17
CA ASP A 82 0.10 -6.13 18.49
C ASP A 82 0.47 -6.77 17.15
N PHE A 83 0.24 -6.05 16.05
CA PHE A 83 0.45 -6.53 14.69
C PHE A 83 1.93 -6.75 14.41
N ARG A 84 2.81 -5.85 14.87
CA ARG A 84 4.24 -5.97 14.63
C ARG A 84 4.81 -7.22 15.30
N ALA A 85 4.51 -7.44 16.58
CA ALA A 85 4.93 -8.64 17.28
C ALA A 85 4.30 -9.92 16.70
N TRP A 86 3.05 -9.83 16.22
CA TRP A 86 2.38 -10.97 15.61
C TRP A 86 2.94 -11.36 14.24
N LEU A 87 3.44 -10.42 13.43
CA LEU A 87 4.14 -10.74 12.17
C LEU A 87 5.32 -11.70 12.41
N GLU A 88 6.05 -11.56 13.51
CA GLU A 88 7.17 -12.45 13.87
C GLU A 88 6.68 -13.85 14.31
N ALA A 89 5.45 -13.93 14.81
CA ALA A 89 4.83 -15.19 15.20
C ALA A 89 4.24 -15.97 14.02
N LEU A 90 4.14 -15.39 12.82
CA LEU A 90 3.50 -16.03 11.66
C LEU A 90 4.20 -17.31 11.19
N ASP A 91 5.49 -17.48 11.51
CA ASP A 91 6.24 -18.71 11.22
C ASP A 91 5.96 -19.84 12.22
N MET A 92 5.23 -19.57 13.31
CA MET A 92 4.88 -20.59 14.29
C MET A 92 3.81 -21.56 13.72
N PRO A 93 3.81 -22.84 14.13
CA PRO A 93 2.88 -23.86 13.61
C PRO A 93 1.38 -23.49 13.68
N ARG A 94 0.99 -22.64 14.64
CA ARG A 94 -0.38 -22.12 14.77
C ARG A 94 -0.85 -21.37 13.52
N TRP A 95 0.06 -20.66 12.85
CA TRP A 95 -0.22 -19.73 11.76
C TRP A 95 0.16 -20.27 10.38
N GLN A 96 0.54 -21.54 10.28
CA GLN A 96 1.01 -22.19 9.04
C GLN A 96 0.06 -22.03 7.84
N TYR A 97 -1.24 -21.82 8.08
CA TYR A 97 -2.26 -21.65 7.04
C TYR A 97 -2.73 -20.20 6.87
N PHE A 98 -2.12 -19.23 7.54
CA PHE A 98 -2.59 -17.84 7.53
C PHE A 98 -2.58 -17.25 6.10
N PHE A 99 -1.54 -17.55 5.33
CA PHE A 99 -1.41 -17.11 3.94
C PHE A 99 -2.18 -17.98 2.93
N ASP A 100 -2.89 -19.02 3.38
CA ASP A 100 -3.71 -19.85 2.50
C ASP A 100 -5.12 -19.29 2.37
N THR A 101 -5.55 -19.00 1.14
CA THR A 101 -6.97 -18.66 0.92
C THR A 101 -7.85 -19.89 1.04
N ALA A 102 -8.88 -19.84 1.89
CA ALA A 102 -9.90 -20.88 2.04
C ALA A 102 -10.68 -21.07 0.73
N SER A 103 -10.82 -22.32 0.29
CA SER A 103 -11.59 -22.70 -0.89
C SER A 103 -13.06 -22.98 -0.58
N THR A 104 -13.37 -23.29 0.67
CA THR A 104 -14.71 -23.61 1.16
C THR A 104 -14.97 -22.93 2.51
N PRO A 105 -16.24 -22.66 2.89
CA PRO A 105 -16.56 -22.10 4.19
C PRO A 105 -16.00 -22.88 5.39
N LYS A 106 -15.83 -24.20 5.26
CA LYS A 106 -15.33 -25.08 6.33
C LYS A 106 -13.83 -24.92 6.60
N GLU A 107 -13.08 -24.37 5.65
CA GLU A 107 -11.65 -24.09 5.80
C GLU A 107 -11.39 -22.76 6.50
N ILE A 108 -12.40 -21.88 6.59
CA ILE A 108 -12.25 -20.58 7.23
C ILE A 108 -12.06 -20.81 8.73
N SER A 109 -11.01 -20.21 9.26
CA SER A 109 -10.72 -20.17 10.69
C SER A 109 -10.02 -18.88 11.05
N LEU A 110 -9.85 -18.62 12.34
CA LEU A 110 -9.05 -17.48 12.82
C LEU A 110 -7.60 -17.51 12.29
N THR A 111 -7.05 -18.70 12.02
CA THR A 111 -5.69 -18.88 11.49
C THR A 111 -5.64 -19.13 9.98
N ARG A 112 -6.79 -19.09 9.31
CA ARG A 112 -6.93 -19.15 7.84
C ARG A 112 -8.11 -18.25 7.38
N PRO A 113 -8.00 -16.92 7.54
CA PRO A 113 -9.16 -16.04 7.44
C PRO A 113 -9.48 -15.59 6.00
N PHE A 114 -8.59 -15.77 5.02
CA PHE A 114 -8.82 -15.26 3.67
C PHE A 114 -9.79 -16.15 2.88
N TYR A 115 -10.83 -15.58 2.27
CA TYR A 115 -11.84 -16.30 1.51
C TYR A 115 -12.51 -15.41 0.45
N PRO A 116 -12.90 -15.90 -0.72
CA PRO A 116 -12.70 -17.24 -1.27
C PRO A 116 -11.48 -17.36 -2.20
N HIS A 117 -10.83 -18.52 -2.21
CA HIS A 117 -9.66 -18.77 -3.08
C HIS A 117 -9.93 -18.49 -4.57
N ARG A 118 -11.15 -18.74 -5.04
CA ARG A 118 -11.57 -18.39 -6.40
C ARG A 118 -13.06 -18.07 -6.45
N ALA A 119 -13.45 -17.27 -7.44
CA ALA A 119 -14.85 -17.00 -7.73
C ALA A 119 -15.60 -18.31 -8.04
N ARG A 120 -16.61 -18.61 -7.21
CA ARG A 120 -17.49 -19.78 -7.35
C ARG A 120 -18.91 -19.37 -6.98
N GLN A 121 -19.89 -20.01 -7.59
CA GLN A 121 -21.29 -19.78 -7.26
C GLN A 121 -21.53 -20.09 -5.77
N GLY A 122 -22.26 -19.20 -5.08
CA GLY A 122 -22.70 -19.42 -3.70
C GLY A 122 -21.74 -18.95 -2.61
N MET A 123 -20.55 -18.40 -2.93
CA MET A 123 -19.66 -17.79 -1.93
C MET A 123 -20.30 -16.52 -1.35
N ARG A 124 -20.31 -16.38 -0.02
CA ARG A 124 -20.93 -15.22 0.66
C ARG A 124 -20.01 -14.62 1.70
N GLN A 125 -20.09 -13.31 1.88
CA GLN A 125 -19.44 -12.60 2.99
C GLN A 125 -19.91 -13.12 4.36
N SER A 126 -21.16 -13.60 4.46
CA SER A 126 -21.70 -14.24 5.66
C SER A 126 -20.98 -15.53 6.06
N ASP A 127 -20.23 -16.15 5.15
CA ASP A 127 -19.41 -17.32 5.48
C ASP A 127 -18.23 -16.91 6.37
N LEU A 128 -17.62 -15.75 6.07
CA LEU A 128 -16.56 -15.15 6.89
C LEU A 128 -17.10 -14.72 8.26
N THR A 129 -18.20 -13.97 8.29
CA THR A 129 -18.70 -13.43 9.57
C THR A 129 -19.06 -14.55 10.55
N ARG A 130 -19.68 -15.63 10.04
CA ARG A 130 -20.00 -16.81 10.84
C ARG A 130 -18.76 -17.56 11.31
N ALA A 131 -17.79 -17.80 10.42
CA ALA A 131 -16.62 -18.60 10.76
C ALA A 131 -15.62 -17.85 11.65
N LEU A 132 -15.54 -16.53 11.53
CA LEU A 132 -14.70 -15.66 12.34
C LEU A 132 -15.42 -15.12 13.59
N ASN A 133 -16.69 -15.49 13.79
CA ASN A 133 -17.51 -15.13 14.94
C ASN A 133 -17.60 -13.61 15.17
N VAL A 134 -17.94 -12.87 14.10
CA VAL A 134 -18.19 -11.42 14.15
C VAL A 134 -19.64 -11.10 13.76
N GLU A 135 -20.17 -10.02 14.31
CA GLU A 135 -21.59 -9.67 14.18
C GLU A 135 -22.00 -9.38 12.73
N ASP A 136 -21.19 -8.58 12.03
CA ASP A 136 -21.39 -8.25 10.63
C ASP A 136 -20.06 -8.14 9.88
N PHE A 137 -20.15 -7.77 8.61
CA PHE A 137 -18.99 -7.70 7.72
C PHE A 137 -18.18 -6.41 7.89
N ASP A 138 -18.76 -5.36 8.48
CA ASP A 138 -18.06 -4.11 8.79
C ASP A 138 -17.04 -4.31 9.93
N ALA A 139 -17.32 -5.24 10.85
CA ALA A 139 -16.37 -5.71 11.86
C ALA A 139 -15.07 -6.30 11.26
N LEU A 140 -15.06 -6.71 9.98
CA LEU A 140 -13.87 -7.19 9.27
C LEU A 140 -13.17 -6.10 8.46
N ARG A 141 -13.49 -4.84 8.72
CA ARG A 141 -12.83 -3.66 8.14
C ARG A 141 -12.05 -2.93 9.22
N ARG A 142 -10.93 -2.37 8.80
CA ARG A 142 -10.15 -1.44 9.61
C ARG A 142 -10.84 -0.08 9.70
N GLU A 143 -10.50 0.70 10.72
CA GLU A 143 -10.97 2.07 10.92
C GLU A 143 -10.79 2.91 9.64
N CYS A 144 -9.60 2.87 9.04
CA CYS A 144 -9.29 3.60 7.79
C CYS A 144 -10.08 3.13 6.55
N GLU A 145 -10.87 2.05 6.65
CA GLU A 145 -11.61 1.47 5.53
C GLU A 145 -13.12 1.75 5.56
N ARG A 146 -13.68 2.22 6.69
CA ARG A 146 -15.14 2.32 6.89
C ARG A 146 -15.77 3.48 6.13
N ASP A 147 -15.17 4.67 6.19
CA ASP A 147 -15.76 5.91 5.66
C ASP A 147 -14.85 6.63 4.66
N MET A 148 -14.39 5.93 3.61
CA MET A 148 -13.62 6.58 2.53
C MET A 148 -14.56 7.12 1.43
N PRO A 149 -14.78 8.45 1.30
CA PRO A 149 -15.67 8.98 0.26
C PRO A 149 -15.25 8.50 -1.12
N GLY A 150 -16.17 7.99 -1.94
CA GLY A 150 -15.85 7.55 -3.31
C GLY A 150 -14.96 6.31 -3.44
N ARG A 151 -14.56 5.64 -2.35
CA ARG A 151 -13.95 4.31 -2.38
C ARG A 151 -14.85 3.33 -1.64
N ARG A 152 -15.12 2.19 -2.27
CA ARG A 152 -15.77 1.10 -1.56
C ARG A 152 -14.77 0.50 -0.56
N PRO A 153 -15.19 0.15 0.66
CA PRO A 153 -14.34 -0.51 1.62
C PRO A 153 -13.65 -1.75 1.01
N CYS A 154 -12.39 -1.94 1.38
CA CYS A 154 -11.51 -2.98 0.85
C CYS A 154 -11.24 -4.02 1.96
N PRO A 155 -12.19 -4.92 2.26
CA PRO A 155 -12.03 -5.89 3.33
C PRO A 155 -10.81 -6.80 3.11
N LEU A 156 -9.89 -6.83 4.07
CA LEU A 156 -8.67 -7.62 4.00
C LEU A 156 -8.94 -9.11 3.70
N PHE A 157 -9.85 -9.72 4.45
CA PHE A 157 -10.09 -11.16 4.39
C PHE A 157 -10.97 -11.61 3.23
N TRP A 158 -11.62 -10.68 2.52
CA TRP A 158 -12.47 -11.03 1.39
C TRP A 158 -11.74 -10.82 0.06
N THR A 159 -11.58 -11.91 -0.69
CA THR A 159 -10.66 -11.98 -1.84
C THR A 159 -11.36 -12.01 -3.20
N LEU A 160 -12.65 -11.67 -3.25
CA LEU A 160 -13.46 -11.69 -4.47
C LEU A 160 -14.02 -10.31 -4.85
N GLY A 161 -13.95 -9.99 -6.14
CA GLY A 161 -14.60 -8.80 -6.73
C GLY A 161 -13.63 -7.63 -6.87
N ALA A 162 -13.98 -6.64 -7.69
CA ALA A 162 -13.04 -5.62 -8.22
C ALA A 162 -12.11 -4.92 -7.21
N ASN A 163 -12.47 -4.88 -5.92
CA ASN A 163 -11.68 -4.29 -4.84
C ASN A 163 -10.94 -5.32 -3.98
N GLN A 164 -10.65 -6.52 -4.53
CA GLN A 164 -9.96 -7.56 -3.77
C GLN A 164 -8.51 -7.15 -3.52
N VAL A 165 -8.20 -6.90 -2.25
CA VAL A 165 -6.87 -6.51 -1.77
C VAL A 165 -6.19 -7.62 -0.98
N GLY A 166 -6.96 -8.58 -0.45
CA GLY A 166 -6.43 -9.62 0.43
C GLY A 166 -5.31 -10.46 -0.17
N LYS A 167 -5.42 -10.87 -1.45
CA LYS A 167 -4.34 -11.65 -2.09
C LYS A 167 -3.08 -10.82 -2.37
N ALA A 168 -3.25 -9.53 -2.65
CA ALA A 168 -2.12 -8.62 -2.81
C ALA A 168 -1.43 -8.40 -1.45
N ALA A 169 -2.19 -8.22 -0.37
CA ALA A 169 -1.67 -8.16 1.00
C ALA A 169 -0.93 -9.44 1.40
N GLN A 170 -1.51 -10.63 1.16
CA GLN A 170 -0.85 -11.91 1.43
C GLN A 170 0.52 -12.01 0.73
N ALA A 171 0.57 -11.68 -0.56
CA ALA A 171 1.81 -11.69 -1.32
C ALA A 171 2.80 -10.62 -0.84
N GLY A 172 2.33 -9.40 -0.61
CA GLY A 172 3.16 -8.28 -0.17
C GLY A 172 3.76 -8.51 1.22
N TRP A 173 2.99 -9.05 2.15
CA TRP A 173 3.48 -9.33 3.51
C TRP A 173 4.57 -10.39 3.49
N ARG A 174 4.32 -11.50 2.81
CA ARG A 174 5.25 -12.63 2.76
C ARG A 174 6.50 -12.36 1.93
N GLU A 175 6.37 -11.66 0.81
CA GLU A 175 7.47 -11.48 -0.14
C GLU A 175 8.30 -10.21 0.15
N VAL A 176 7.68 -9.19 0.79
CA VAL A 176 8.29 -7.87 1.01
C VAL A 176 8.34 -7.48 2.48
N ILE A 177 7.18 -7.35 3.15
CA ILE A 177 7.13 -6.73 4.48
C ILE A 177 7.93 -7.55 5.51
N MET A 178 7.61 -8.84 5.69
CA MET A 178 8.30 -9.67 6.67
C MET A 178 9.81 -9.77 6.36
N PRO A 179 10.26 -10.07 5.13
CA PRO A 179 11.69 -10.13 4.84
C PRO A 179 12.43 -8.79 4.96
N ALA A 180 11.76 -7.66 4.73
CA ALA A 180 12.36 -6.34 4.92
C ALA A 180 12.47 -5.97 6.41
N LEU A 181 11.49 -6.37 7.23
CA LEU A 181 11.55 -6.27 8.69
C LEU A 181 12.72 -7.10 9.26
N ASP A 182 12.94 -8.31 8.75
CA ASP A 182 14.10 -9.14 9.12
C ASP A 182 15.44 -8.49 8.77
N GLN A 183 15.45 -7.60 7.77
CA GLN A 183 16.60 -6.79 7.37
C GLN A 183 16.68 -5.44 8.13
N GLY A 184 15.79 -5.21 9.09
CA GLY A 184 15.81 -4.04 9.97
C GLY A 184 15.03 -2.83 9.46
N ALA A 185 14.13 -3.00 8.48
CA ALA A 185 13.17 -1.94 8.15
C ALA A 185 12.21 -1.70 9.33
N ALA A 186 11.76 -0.45 9.47
CA ALA A 186 10.65 -0.10 10.36
C ALA A 186 9.31 -0.13 9.59
N LEU A 187 8.20 -0.31 10.31
CA LEU A 187 6.86 -0.36 9.78
C LEU A 187 6.00 0.72 10.41
N TRP A 188 5.63 1.73 9.63
CA TRP A 188 4.71 2.78 10.06
C TRP A 188 3.25 2.32 9.88
N PRO A 189 2.34 2.63 10.83
CA PRO A 189 2.52 3.41 12.06
C PRO A 189 2.91 2.60 13.31
N PHE A 190 3.18 1.30 13.17
CA PHE A 190 3.35 0.36 14.29
C PHE A 190 4.59 0.63 15.13
N ASP A 191 5.71 0.96 14.48
CA ASP A 191 6.98 1.18 15.16
C ASP A 191 7.16 2.62 15.67
N GLY A 192 6.21 3.53 15.36
CA GLY A 192 6.22 4.90 15.86
C GLY A 192 5.75 5.95 14.87
N THR A 193 6.03 7.21 15.20
CA THR A 193 5.69 8.33 14.32
C THR A 193 6.65 8.40 13.14
N LEU A 194 6.15 8.84 11.98
CA LEU A 194 6.98 8.93 10.77
C LEU A 194 8.23 9.81 10.98
N ALA A 195 8.10 10.89 11.76
CA ALA A 195 9.22 11.78 12.09
C ALA A 195 10.29 11.11 12.96
N ALA A 196 9.91 10.31 13.96
CA ALA A 196 10.87 9.57 14.77
C ALA A 196 11.57 8.49 13.93
N LEU A 197 10.78 7.74 13.15
CA LEU A 197 11.32 6.67 12.31
C LEU A 197 12.33 7.20 11.28
N ALA A 198 12.09 8.38 10.70
CA ALA A 198 12.98 9.02 9.73
C ALA A 198 14.33 9.46 10.30
N GLN A 199 14.49 9.50 11.62
CA GLN A 199 15.77 9.83 12.26
C GLN A 199 16.56 8.58 12.68
N GLU A 200 15.86 7.47 12.90
CA GLU A 200 16.43 6.28 13.55
C GLU A 200 16.60 5.09 12.59
N ASN A 201 15.89 5.09 11.46
CA ASN A 201 15.81 3.94 10.57
C ASN A 201 16.30 4.26 9.17
N HIS A 202 16.91 3.26 8.53
CA HIS A 202 17.39 3.38 7.15
C HIS A 202 16.27 3.17 6.12
N CYS A 203 15.24 2.38 6.47
CA CYS A 203 14.10 2.07 5.63
C CYS A 203 12.83 2.03 6.47
N ILE A 204 11.75 2.66 5.98
CA ILE A 204 10.43 2.69 6.59
C ILE A 204 9.44 2.18 5.55
N LEU A 205 8.61 1.22 5.93
CA LEU A 205 7.54 0.67 5.11
C LEU A 205 6.20 1.26 5.56
N CYS A 206 5.33 1.60 4.62
CA CYS A 206 3.98 2.09 4.91
C CYS A 206 2.95 1.62 3.87
N GLU A 207 1.68 1.64 4.26
CA GLU A 207 0.57 1.47 3.32
C GLU A 207 0.27 2.79 2.61
N THR A 208 0.02 2.71 1.32
CA THR A 208 -0.37 3.85 0.48
C THR A 208 -1.64 3.54 -0.29
N TRP A 209 -2.27 4.59 -0.80
CA TRP A 209 -3.41 4.46 -1.69
C TRP A 209 -3.26 5.44 -2.86
N PRO A 210 -2.82 4.98 -4.05
CA PRO A 210 -2.53 5.86 -5.20
C PRO A 210 -3.69 6.77 -5.60
N THR A 211 -4.93 6.31 -5.50
CA THR A 211 -6.10 7.14 -5.84
C THR A 211 -6.31 8.30 -4.86
N LEU A 212 -5.82 8.20 -3.62
CA LEU A 212 -5.80 9.33 -2.69
C LEU A 212 -4.95 10.47 -3.25
N ALA A 213 -3.83 10.16 -3.91
CA ALA A 213 -2.99 11.13 -4.59
C ALA A 213 -3.78 11.92 -5.64
N ALA A 214 -4.53 11.20 -6.48
CA ALA A 214 -5.34 11.80 -7.53
C ALA A 214 -6.37 12.79 -6.96
N ARG A 215 -6.99 12.48 -5.80
CA ARG A 215 -7.95 13.36 -5.12
C ARG A 215 -7.34 14.65 -4.65
N LEU A 216 -6.24 14.52 -3.93
CA LEU A 216 -5.59 15.66 -3.28
C LEU A 216 -5.00 16.60 -4.33
N MET A 217 -4.52 16.04 -5.44
CA MET A 217 -4.03 16.81 -6.60
C MET A 217 -5.16 17.30 -7.53
N LYS A 218 -6.45 17.08 -7.18
CA LYS A 218 -7.62 17.39 -8.04
C LYS A 218 -7.50 16.82 -9.46
N ASN A 219 -6.85 15.66 -9.55
CA ASN A 219 -6.53 14.92 -10.76
C ASN A 219 -7.23 13.56 -10.80
N GLU A 220 -8.39 13.44 -10.14
CA GLU A 220 -9.21 12.24 -10.27
C GLU A 220 -9.73 12.12 -11.69
N LEU A 221 -9.62 10.90 -12.23
CA LEU A 221 -10.31 10.55 -13.45
C LEU A 221 -11.82 10.67 -13.20
N SER A 222 -12.49 11.46 -14.02
CA SER A 222 -13.95 11.56 -14.02
C SER A 222 -14.59 10.20 -14.30
N PRO A 223 -15.89 10.00 -14.00
CA PRO A 223 -16.60 8.74 -14.32
C PRO A 223 -16.58 8.35 -15.80
N ARG A 224 -16.24 9.29 -16.69
CA ARG A 224 -16.09 9.06 -18.13
C ARG A 224 -14.67 8.75 -18.55
N GLN A 225 -13.71 8.79 -17.63
CA GLN A 225 -12.29 8.51 -17.80
C GLN A 225 -11.92 7.15 -17.17
N SER A 226 -10.81 6.55 -17.61
CA SER A 226 -10.33 5.24 -17.17
C SER A 226 -8.82 5.19 -17.27
N LYS A 227 -8.15 4.77 -16.18
CA LYS A 227 -6.69 4.58 -16.16
C LYS A 227 -6.19 3.57 -17.18
N ARG A 228 -7.07 2.73 -17.73
CA ARG A 228 -6.75 1.78 -18.81
C ARG A 228 -6.59 2.44 -20.17
N ARG A 229 -7.15 3.63 -20.37
CA ARG A 229 -7.04 4.38 -21.62
C ARG A 229 -5.88 5.36 -21.52
N GLN A 230 -4.93 5.21 -22.43
CA GLN A 230 -3.76 6.08 -22.50
C GLN A 230 -4.12 7.57 -22.63
N VAL A 231 -5.13 7.90 -23.43
CA VAL A 231 -5.58 9.29 -23.62
C VAL A 231 -5.96 9.94 -22.28
N ASP A 232 -6.66 9.20 -21.41
CA ASP A 232 -7.03 9.71 -20.10
C ASP A 232 -5.80 9.84 -19.17
N ARG A 233 -4.83 8.92 -19.29
CA ARG A 233 -3.55 9.03 -18.57
C ARG A 233 -2.72 10.22 -19.03
N ILE A 234 -2.74 10.55 -20.33
CA ILE A 234 -2.06 11.74 -20.87
C ILE A 234 -2.70 13.01 -20.28
N GLU A 235 -4.03 13.06 -20.24
CA GLU A 235 -4.75 14.19 -19.67
C GLU A 235 -4.44 14.34 -18.18
N ALA A 236 -4.53 13.25 -17.41
CA ALA A 236 -4.19 13.25 -16.00
C ALA A 236 -2.70 13.56 -15.76
N GLY A 237 -1.81 13.09 -16.63
CA GLY A 237 -0.37 13.33 -16.57
C GLY A 237 0.00 14.81 -16.62
N LYS A 238 -0.77 15.63 -17.37
CA LYS A 238 -0.55 17.08 -17.44
C LYS A 238 -0.71 17.75 -16.07
N ALA A 239 -1.75 17.37 -15.32
CA ALA A 239 -2.00 17.92 -14.00
C ALA A 239 -0.89 17.55 -12.99
N LEU A 240 -0.13 16.47 -13.21
CA LEU A 240 0.99 16.10 -12.34
C LEU A 240 2.13 17.14 -12.38
N PHE A 241 2.35 17.78 -13.54
CA PHE A 241 3.33 18.87 -13.68
C PHE A 241 2.89 20.16 -12.98
N GLU A 242 1.60 20.30 -12.69
CA GLU A 242 0.99 21.48 -12.06
C GLU A 242 0.78 21.29 -10.55
N SER A 243 1.29 20.19 -9.97
CA SER A 243 1.07 19.82 -8.56
C SER A 243 1.62 20.82 -7.54
N GLY A 244 2.56 21.69 -7.93
CA GLY A 244 3.23 22.64 -7.02
C GLY A 244 4.25 22.01 -6.08
N LEU A 245 4.43 20.68 -6.14
CA LEU A 245 5.44 19.96 -5.38
C LEU A 245 6.86 20.27 -5.90
N PRO A 246 7.90 20.25 -5.04
CA PRO A 246 9.27 20.56 -5.42
C PRO A 246 9.92 19.40 -6.20
N ILE A 247 9.43 19.13 -7.40
CA ILE A 247 9.79 17.96 -8.22
C ILE A 247 10.60 18.37 -9.44
N VAL A 248 11.64 17.58 -9.72
CA VAL A 248 12.36 17.58 -10.98
C VAL A 248 12.18 16.21 -11.64
N TRP A 249 11.52 16.18 -12.79
CA TRP A 249 11.39 14.95 -13.57
C TRP A 249 12.67 14.70 -14.35
N ASP A 250 13.21 13.49 -14.26
CA ASP A 250 14.24 13.08 -15.22
C ASP A 250 13.66 13.00 -16.65
N GLY A 251 14.54 12.94 -17.65
CA GLY A 251 14.13 12.99 -19.05
C GLY A 251 13.20 11.84 -19.47
N GLN A 252 13.42 10.64 -18.92
CA GLN A 252 12.63 9.45 -19.26
C GLN A 252 11.28 9.47 -18.53
N ALA A 253 11.27 9.75 -17.23
CA ALA A 253 10.08 9.94 -16.42
C ALA A 253 9.17 11.01 -17.02
N LYS A 254 9.73 12.15 -17.44
CA LYS A 254 8.97 13.20 -18.11
C LYS A 254 8.33 12.70 -19.41
N ALA A 255 9.07 11.95 -20.22
CA ALA A 255 8.53 11.39 -21.46
C ALA A 255 7.42 10.36 -21.19
N SER A 256 7.56 9.53 -20.16
CA SER A 256 6.53 8.59 -19.71
C SER A 256 5.27 9.30 -19.27
N VAL A 257 5.36 10.34 -18.41
CA VAL A 257 4.19 11.14 -18.00
C VAL A 257 3.51 11.79 -19.21
N VAL A 258 4.28 12.40 -20.12
CA VAL A 258 3.73 13.07 -21.32
C VAL A 258 3.04 12.07 -22.26
N SER A 259 3.56 10.86 -22.39
CA SER A 259 2.98 9.80 -23.23
C SER A 259 1.88 9.01 -22.53
N GLY A 260 1.56 9.32 -21.27
CA GLY A 260 0.62 8.53 -20.46
C GLY A 260 1.10 7.09 -20.28
N PHE A 261 2.40 6.89 -20.09
CA PHE A 261 3.05 5.60 -19.84
C PHE A 261 2.87 4.59 -21.00
N GLY A 262 2.73 5.12 -22.23
CA GLY A 262 2.58 4.34 -23.45
C GLY A 262 1.23 3.62 -23.61
N GLU A 263 1.06 2.88 -24.70
CA GLU A 263 -0.18 2.17 -25.05
C GLU A 263 -0.34 0.80 -24.37
N ARG A 264 0.71 0.33 -23.68
CA ARG A 264 0.74 -1.01 -23.12
C ARG A 264 -0.31 -1.19 -22.03
N ALA A 265 -0.78 -2.42 -21.88
CA ALA A 265 -1.79 -2.76 -20.87
C ALA A 265 -1.29 -2.55 -19.43
N ASP A 266 0.01 -2.63 -19.20
CA ASP A 266 0.67 -2.37 -17.91
C ASP A 266 1.00 -0.89 -17.67
N GLY A 267 0.67 0.01 -18.61
CA GLY A 267 0.83 1.45 -18.43
C GLY A 267 -0.08 2.04 -17.34
N GLU A 268 -1.18 1.35 -16.98
CA GLU A 268 -2.00 1.72 -15.82
C GLU A 268 -1.25 1.51 -14.50
N ASP A 269 -0.46 0.44 -14.41
CA ASP A 269 0.23 0.05 -13.18
C ASP A 269 1.42 1.01 -12.92
N ALA A 270 2.15 1.39 -13.97
CA ALA A 270 3.19 2.43 -13.91
C ALA A 270 2.64 3.83 -13.54
N PHE A 271 1.45 4.16 -14.03
CA PHE A 271 0.75 5.40 -13.70
C PHE A 271 0.37 5.45 -12.21
N ASP A 272 -0.21 4.37 -11.68
CA ASP A 272 -0.57 4.29 -10.26
C ASP A 272 0.66 4.31 -9.35
N ALA A 273 1.76 3.65 -9.76
CA ALA A 273 3.02 3.72 -9.04
C ALA A 273 3.53 5.17 -8.92
N THR A 274 3.42 5.95 -10.00
CA THR A 274 3.82 7.36 -10.03
C THR A 274 2.88 8.22 -9.18
N LEU A 275 1.56 8.00 -9.25
CA LEU A 275 0.60 8.72 -8.41
C LEU A 275 0.88 8.54 -6.92
N GLY A 276 1.10 7.30 -6.48
CA GLY A 276 1.41 7.02 -5.08
C GLY A 276 2.70 7.69 -4.62
N LEU A 277 3.73 7.73 -5.47
CA LEU A 277 4.98 8.47 -5.17
C LEU A 277 4.73 9.97 -4.95
N LEU A 278 3.90 10.59 -5.79
CA LEU A 278 3.56 12.01 -5.66
C LEU A 278 2.80 12.32 -4.36
N MET A 279 1.91 11.42 -3.92
CA MET A 279 1.28 11.55 -2.60
C MET A 279 2.31 11.46 -1.47
N MET A 280 3.25 10.54 -1.55
CA MET A 280 4.31 10.43 -0.54
C MET A 280 5.18 11.69 -0.50
N ILE A 281 5.49 12.30 -1.65
CA ILE A 281 6.17 13.60 -1.72
C ILE A 281 5.31 14.66 -1.02
N ALA A 282 4.01 14.74 -1.31
CA ALA A 282 3.12 15.69 -0.66
C ALA A 282 3.10 15.55 0.88
N VAL A 283 3.18 14.31 1.40
CA VAL A 283 3.26 14.05 2.84
C VAL A 283 4.58 14.51 3.43
N VAL A 284 5.71 14.14 2.81
CA VAL A 284 7.04 14.49 3.33
C VAL A 284 7.31 15.99 3.25
N GLU A 285 6.76 16.66 2.23
CA GLU A 285 6.77 18.13 2.09
C GLU A 285 5.65 18.84 2.88
N GLU A 286 4.92 18.13 3.75
CA GLU A 286 3.84 18.67 4.59
C GLU A 286 2.71 19.39 3.84
N HIS A 287 2.55 19.13 2.55
CA HIS A 287 1.35 19.53 1.82
C HIS A 287 0.14 18.67 2.23
N LEU A 288 0.41 17.52 2.85
CA LEU A 288 -0.56 16.61 3.43
C LEU A 288 -0.03 16.09 4.77
N PRO A 289 -0.84 15.98 5.84
CA PRO A 289 -0.41 15.29 7.04
C PRO A 289 -0.21 13.79 6.77
N ALA A 290 0.73 13.14 7.45
CA ALA A 290 0.92 11.68 7.33
C ALA A 290 -0.32 10.88 7.79
N SER A 291 -1.04 11.41 8.79
CA SER A 291 -2.32 10.92 9.26
C SER A 291 -3.02 11.99 10.11
N SER A 292 -4.30 11.77 10.43
CA SER A 292 -4.93 12.38 11.59
C SER A 292 -4.40 11.76 12.91
N THR A 293 -4.95 12.15 14.05
CA THR A 293 -4.62 11.52 15.33
C THR A 293 -5.04 10.05 15.32
N LEU A 294 -4.08 9.15 15.14
CA LEU A 294 -4.33 7.71 15.12
C LEU A 294 -4.76 7.19 16.50
N SER A 295 -5.84 6.41 16.52
CA SER A 295 -6.30 5.64 17.67
C SER A 295 -5.22 4.63 18.13
N PRO A 296 -5.24 4.16 19.38
CA PRO A 296 -4.35 3.09 19.81
C PRO A 296 -4.50 1.82 18.95
N VAL A 297 -5.73 1.52 18.51
CA VAL A 297 -6.03 0.38 17.63
C VAL A 297 -5.37 0.53 16.27
N ALA A 298 -5.45 1.71 15.66
CA ALA A 298 -4.75 2.01 14.41
C ALA A 298 -3.22 1.89 14.54
N ARG A 299 -2.66 2.30 15.69
CA ARG A 299 -1.21 2.20 15.93
C ARG A 299 -0.72 0.78 16.17
N HIS A 300 -1.50 -0.05 16.85
CA HIS A 300 -1.03 -1.38 17.28
C HIS A 300 -1.56 -2.54 16.44
N LEU A 301 -2.70 -2.41 15.76
CA LEU A 301 -3.38 -3.53 15.10
C LEU A 301 -3.74 -3.24 13.65
N GLU A 302 -4.49 -2.16 13.43
CA GLU A 302 -5.12 -1.93 12.13
C GLU A 302 -4.17 -1.26 11.13
N GLY A 303 -3.22 -0.46 11.57
CA GLY A 303 -2.41 0.36 10.67
C GLY A 303 -3.19 1.53 10.09
N TRP A 304 -2.58 2.25 9.15
CA TRP A 304 -3.19 3.41 8.51
C TRP A 304 -2.67 3.59 7.09
N ILE A 305 -3.49 4.19 6.23
CA ILE A 305 -3.08 4.61 4.88
C ILE A 305 -2.37 5.95 5.00
N LEU A 306 -1.12 6.04 4.54
CA LEU A 306 -0.35 7.28 4.55
C LEU A 306 -1.11 8.39 3.83
N GLY A 307 -1.24 9.54 4.48
CA GLY A 307 -1.92 10.71 3.93
C GLY A 307 -3.43 10.73 4.10
N LEU A 308 -4.04 9.65 4.60
CA LEU A 308 -5.49 9.59 4.75
C LEU A 308 -5.93 10.40 5.97
N GLU A 309 -6.84 11.36 5.75
CA GLU A 309 -7.58 12.04 6.82
C GLU A 309 -8.63 11.08 7.40
N GLY A 310 -8.74 11.06 8.73
CA GLY A 310 -9.75 10.28 9.46
C GLY A 310 -11.07 11.01 9.60
#